data_AF-A0A8C2VPB7-F1
#
_entry.id   AF-A0A8C2VPB7-F1
#
_cell.length_a   1.000
_cell.length_b   1.000
_cell.length_c   1.000
_cell.angle_alpha   90.00
_cell.angle_beta   90.00
_cell.angle_gamma   90.00
#
_symmetry.space_group_name_H-M   'P 1'
#
loop_
_entity.id
_entity.type
_entity.pdbx_description
1 polymer ?
#
loop_
_entity_poly.entity_id
_entity_poly.type
_entity_poly.pdbx_seq_one_letter_code
_entity_poly.pdbx_strand_id
1 'polypeptide(L)'
;MSAQEIHKHAVLPPIVSRSDKEFLESMQRYIITETERVGCNEKGPADEYYIIYRNVFDKVIEYVTAYKSILTSIKREYDTFIETIKKSQRTAFYLHGKLQALAAEPTALAHHQRRATQLKEKIRIIKNNSLKIQLQIDQMKQLRAEYDAKEVKYCTLTRNPSKPIPGMTLQESVSLDALCKYMKHLEDKYVEIKQAMLVKYIPAQKKADLDEEMIVLLKRRDVAENLNKELQFRYQRLQIVSHALTSWVKSDMSSSFQDFMDQIQITKGLNGDQGIVEELLEDDPSKAKHAEIMLYYIERFNELISLGEYEKAACFAANSPRRILRNMNVMNKFKAVGKIRGKPLPLLLYFEAIFSTSRAFRYPIDAYLTLEGIKCGLSEKRLDLVVNWITQERITFSEEAGDVMSDYGEQDTFNKAKCLALAQIIYSKCSMHKKALLCLCKQGQIHEAMEYMQQFKEFTSDAVEHVMMNDSFCSLETWQDVANICSQNGFNKLSNDIMSFLRSQAGVTEISEEDEKVNPMEHVFW
;
A
#
# COMPACT_ATOMS: atom_id res chain seq x y z
N MET A 1 9.75 -57.94 49.34
CA MET A 1 9.56 -59.22 48.63
C MET A 1 10.44 -59.19 47.39
N SER A 2 11.24 -60.24 47.23
CA SER A 2 12.30 -60.43 46.24
C SER A 2 11.79 -60.64 44.81
N ALA A 3 12.51 -60.08 43.83
CA ALA A 3 12.66 -60.60 42.46
C ALA A 3 13.91 -59.92 41.87
N GLN A 4 15.07 -60.54 42.06
CA GLN A 4 15.73 -61.42 41.08
C GLN A 4 16.54 -60.65 40.03
N GLU A 5 17.85 -60.79 40.20
CA GLU A 5 18.95 -60.63 39.26
C GLU A 5 18.54 -60.68 37.78
N ILE A 6 18.60 -59.53 37.12
CA ILE A 6 18.63 -59.48 35.67
C ILE A 6 20.07 -59.75 35.26
N HIS A 7 20.32 -60.96 34.80
CA HIS A 7 21.57 -61.40 34.20
C HIS A 7 22.10 -60.35 33.19
N LYS A 8 23.26 -59.75 33.52
CA LYS A 8 24.11 -59.08 32.54
C LYS A 8 24.73 -60.14 31.63
N HIS A 9 23.98 -60.62 30.64
CA HIS A 9 24.60 -61.25 29.48
C HIS A 9 25.16 -60.13 28.61
N ALA A 10 26.49 -59.97 28.64
CA ALA A 10 27.18 -59.25 27.57
C ALA A 10 26.85 -59.98 26.26
N VAL A 11 25.98 -59.39 25.45
CA VAL A 11 25.69 -59.85 24.10
C VAL A 11 26.99 -59.64 23.32
N LEU A 12 27.70 -60.73 23.02
CA LEU A 12 28.78 -60.70 22.03
C LEU A 12 28.26 -59.97 20.78
N PRO A 13 29.02 -59.05 20.16
CA PRO A 13 28.61 -58.49 18.88
C PRO A 13 28.35 -59.66 17.93
N PRO A 14 27.24 -59.63 17.15
CA PRO A 14 26.86 -60.76 16.33
C PRO A 14 28.04 -61.13 15.43
N ILE A 15 28.41 -62.41 15.42
CA ILE A 15 29.42 -62.93 14.50
C ILE A 15 28.81 -62.77 13.10
N VAL A 16 29.15 -61.66 12.43
CA VAL A 16 28.69 -61.34 11.08
C VAL A 16 29.19 -62.45 10.19
N SER A 17 28.28 -63.26 9.65
CA SER A 17 28.68 -64.31 8.72
C SER A 17 29.33 -63.68 7.49
N ARG A 18 30.20 -64.43 6.80
CA ARG A 18 30.82 -63.92 5.57
C ARG A 18 29.77 -63.46 4.55
N SER A 19 28.64 -64.16 4.48
CA SER A 19 27.48 -63.80 3.67
C SER A 19 26.82 -62.49 4.09
N ASP A 20 26.69 -62.20 5.40
CA ASP A 20 26.12 -60.94 5.87
C ASP A 20 27.03 -59.75 5.51
N LYS A 21 28.36 -59.95 5.60
CA LYS A 21 29.34 -58.94 5.22
C LYS A 21 29.29 -58.64 3.73
N GLU A 22 29.27 -59.67 2.89
CA GLU A 22 29.17 -59.53 1.43
C GLU A 22 27.84 -58.86 1.01
N PHE A 23 26.75 -59.15 1.72
CA PHE A 23 25.45 -58.49 1.50
C PHE A 23 25.50 -56.99 1.86
N LEU A 24 26.03 -56.62 3.03
CA LEU A 24 26.14 -55.23 3.46
C LEU A 24 27.05 -54.41 2.52
N GLU A 25 28.18 -54.98 2.08
CA GLU A 25 29.07 -54.36 1.10
C GLU A 25 28.40 -54.19 -0.28
N SER A 26 27.50 -55.11 -0.66
CA SER A 26 26.68 -54.99 -1.87
C SER A 26 25.68 -53.84 -1.76
N MET A 27 25.00 -53.69 -0.60
CA MET A 27 24.06 -52.61 -0.35
C MET A 27 24.74 -51.24 -0.29
N GLN A 28 25.91 -51.14 0.35
CA GLN A 28 26.69 -49.90 0.37
C GLN A 28 27.14 -49.48 -1.02
N ARG A 29 27.62 -50.43 -1.85
CA ARG A 29 27.95 -50.14 -3.26
C ARG A 29 26.73 -49.66 -4.03
N TYR A 30 25.57 -50.30 -3.85
CA TYR A 30 24.33 -49.86 -4.48
C TYR A 30 23.95 -48.42 -4.09
N ILE A 31 24.03 -48.07 -2.80
CA ILE A 31 23.75 -46.70 -2.34
C ILE A 31 24.68 -45.70 -3.01
N ILE A 32 25.99 -45.96 -3.00
CA ILE A 32 27.00 -45.05 -3.57
C ILE A 32 26.75 -44.86 -5.07
N THR A 33 26.60 -45.94 -5.83
CA THR A 33 26.39 -45.89 -7.28
C THR A 33 25.08 -45.18 -7.64
N GLU A 34 23.98 -45.47 -6.94
CA GLU A 34 22.71 -44.80 -7.19
C GLU A 34 22.73 -43.33 -6.80
N THR A 35 23.40 -42.97 -5.70
CA THR A 35 23.55 -41.58 -5.24
C THR A 35 24.39 -40.76 -6.24
N GLU A 36 25.48 -41.33 -6.76
CA GLU A 36 26.30 -40.72 -7.81
C GLU A 36 25.51 -40.58 -9.12
N ARG A 37 24.68 -41.57 -9.46
CA ARG A 37 23.84 -41.56 -10.67
C ARG A 37 22.80 -40.44 -10.67
N VAL A 38 22.18 -40.17 -9.51
CA VAL A 38 21.21 -39.08 -9.37
C VAL A 38 21.86 -37.70 -9.17
N GLY A 39 23.21 -37.63 -9.16
CA GLY A 39 23.94 -36.36 -9.08
C GLY A 39 23.73 -35.61 -7.76
N CYS A 40 23.31 -36.31 -6.70
CA CYS A 40 23.01 -35.70 -5.42
C CYS A 40 24.30 -35.51 -4.59
N ASN A 41 24.58 -34.27 -4.22
CA ASN A 41 25.52 -33.90 -3.16
C ASN A 41 24.79 -33.86 -1.79
N GLU A 42 25.48 -33.61 -0.66
CA GLU A 42 24.86 -33.54 0.69
C GLU A 42 23.68 -32.55 0.84
N LYS A 43 23.39 -31.77 -0.22
CA LYS A 43 22.26 -30.83 -0.35
C LYS A 43 21.26 -31.19 -1.48
N GLY A 44 21.29 -32.42 -2.00
CA GLY A 44 20.41 -32.88 -3.07
C GLY A 44 18.95 -33.07 -2.64
N PRO A 45 18.00 -33.19 -3.60
CA PRO A 45 16.57 -33.35 -3.32
C PRO A 45 16.31 -34.58 -2.43
N ALA A 46 15.81 -34.35 -1.22
CA ALA A 46 15.59 -35.38 -0.19
C ALA A 46 14.72 -36.57 -0.65
N ASP A 47 13.89 -36.35 -1.68
CA ASP A 47 12.99 -37.35 -2.23
C ASP A 47 13.70 -38.47 -2.99
N GLU A 48 14.79 -38.17 -3.69
CA GLU A 48 15.56 -39.16 -4.43
C GLU A 48 16.38 -40.03 -3.47
N TYR A 49 16.99 -39.43 -2.45
CA TYR A 49 17.62 -40.14 -1.34
C TYR A 49 16.64 -41.08 -0.65
N TYR A 50 15.44 -40.60 -0.31
CA TYR A 50 14.42 -41.43 0.31
C TYR A 50 14.08 -42.67 -0.54
N ILE A 51 13.94 -42.51 -1.86
CA ILE A 51 13.65 -43.65 -2.75
C ILE A 51 14.79 -44.68 -2.73
N ILE A 52 16.04 -44.23 -2.77
CA ILE A 52 17.22 -45.11 -2.71
C ILE A 52 17.25 -45.88 -1.38
N TYR A 53 17.14 -45.18 -0.24
CA TYR A 53 17.16 -45.82 1.08
C TYR A 53 15.95 -46.71 1.32
N ARG A 54 14.77 -46.36 0.81
CA ARG A 54 13.56 -47.19 0.87
C ARG A 54 13.78 -48.53 0.15
N ASN A 55 14.34 -48.48 -1.06
CA ASN A 55 14.65 -49.69 -1.84
C ASN A 55 15.70 -50.57 -1.15
N VAL A 56 16.70 -49.97 -0.50
CA VAL A 56 17.69 -50.71 0.30
C VAL A 56 17.02 -51.35 1.51
N PHE A 57 16.12 -50.64 2.19
CA PHE A 57 15.41 -51.19 3.34
C PHE A 57 14.51 -52.37 2.96
N ASP A 58 13.86 -52.31 1.79
CA ASP A 58 13.11 -53.44 1.23
C ASP A 58 14.02 -54.66 1.00
N LYS A 59 15.23 -54.46 0.44
CA LYS A 59 16.23 -55.53 0.27
C LYS A 59 16.71 -56.11 1.61
N VAL A 60 16.83 -55.29 2.65
CA VAL A 60 17.18 -55.75 4.01
C VAL A 60 16.05 -56.58 4.62
N ILE A 61 14.79 -56.19 4.42
CA ILE A 61 13.60 -56.95 4.86
C ILE A 61 13.53 -58.32 4.17
N GLU A 62 13.89 -58.39 2.89
CA GLU A 62 13.94 -59.64 2.12
C GLU A 62 15.07 -60.57 2.59
N TYR A 63 16.25 -60.01 2.91
CA TYR A 63 17.41 -60.76 3.39
C TYR A 63 17.22 -61.30 4.81
N VAL A 64 16.71 -60.49 5.74
CA VAL A 64 16.56 -60.82 7.16
C VAL A 64 15.16 -61.37 7.46
N THR A 65 14.90 -62.60 7.00
CA THR A 65 13.56 -63.22 7.09
C THR A 65 13.06 -63.42 8.52
N ALA A 66 13.95 -63.67 9.47
CA ALA A 66 13.61 -63.89 10.89
C ALA A 66 12.93 -62.68 11.56
N TYR A 67 13.28 -61.45 11.14
CA TYR A 67 12.74 -60.21 11.69
C TYR A 67 11.81 -59.48 10.73
N LYS A 68 11.40 -60.15 9.63
CA LYS A 68 10.62 -59.56 8.54
C LYS A 68 9.36 -58.83 9.01
N SER A 69 8.61 -59.41 9.96
CA SER A 69 7.37 -58.81 10.48
C SER A 69 7.61 -57.49 11.22
N ILE A 70 8.66 -57.42 12.03
CA ILE A 70 9.05 -56.23 12.81
C ILE A 70 9.59 -55.15 11.86
N LEU A 71 10.53 -55.50 10.97
CA LEU A 71 11.12 -54.55 10.02
C LEU A 71 10.08 -53.99 9.04
N THR A 72 9.11 -54.80 8.60
CA THR A 72 7.98 -54.32 7.77
C THR A 72 7.08 -53.35 8.54
N SER A 73 6.87 -53.59 9.84
CA SER A 73 6.07 -52.69 10.69
C SER A 73 6.79 -51.35 10.90
N ILE A 74 8.10 -51.40 11.18
CA ILE A 74 8.95 -50.20 11.26
C ILE A 74 8.90 -49.43 9.94
N LYS A 75 9.10 -50.11 8.80
CA LYS A 75 8.99 -49.48 7.46
C LYS A 75 7.68 -48.71 7.31
N ARG A 76 6.57 -49.36 7.67
CA ARG A 76 5.23 -48.79 7.54
C ARG A 76 5.05 -47.52 8.38
N GLU A 77 5.57 -47.49 9.60
CA GLU A 77 5.51 -46.30 10.45
C GLU A 77 6.30 -45.13 9.85
N TYR A 78 7.53 -45.38 9.39
CA TYR A 78 8.35 -44.36 8.71
C TYR A 78 7.71 -43.88 7.41
N ASP A 79 7.20 -44.80 6.56
CA ASP A 79 6.50 -44.45 5.32
C ASP A 79 5.27 -43.57 5.62
N THR A 80 4.49 -43.91 6.65
CA THR A 80 3.30 -43.13 7.07
C THR A 80 3.67 -41.74 7.57
N PHE A 81 4.75 -41.64 8.36
CA PHE A 81 5.24 -40.37 8.87
C PHE A 81 5.74 -39.46 7.74
N ILE A 82 6.54 -40.00 6.82
CA ILE A 82 7.08 -39.27 5.66
C ILE A 82 5.95 -38.82 4.74
N GLU A 83 4.96 -39.67 4.44
CA GLU A 83 3.79 -39.27 3.66
C GLU A 83 2.98 -38.17 4.34
N THR A 84 2.88 -38.19 5.67
CA THR A 84 2.22 -37.11 6.43
C THR A 84 2.97 -35.79 6.28
N ILE A 85 4.31 -35.79 6.35
CA ILE A 85 5.14 -34.61 6.12
C ILE A 85 4.97 -34.10 4.69
N LYS A 86 5.10 -34.97 3.68
CA LYS A 86 4.94 -34.60 2.26
C LYS A 86 3.56 -34.02 1.98
N LYS A 87 2.52 -34.63 2.54
CA LYS A 87 1.16 -34.11 2.44
C LYS A 87 1.05 -32.72 3.07
N SER A 88 1.62 -32.51 4.25
CA SER A 88 1.61 -31.20 4.92
C SER A 88 2.33 -30.12 4.10
N GLN A 89 3.47 -30.44 3.48
CA GLN A 89 4.22 -29.52 2.60
C GLN A 89 3.43 -29.17 1.34
N ARG A 90 2.84 -30.17 0.66
CA ARG A 90 1.98 -29.93 -0.50
C ARG A 90 0.78 -29.04 -0.16
N THR A 91 0.16 -29.29 1.00
CA THR A 91 -0.93 -28.45 1.50
C THR A 91 -0.46 -27.03 1.79
N ALA A 92 0.71 -26.87 2.43
CA ALA A 92 1.31 -25.56 2.69
C ALA A 92 1.52 -24.76 1.40
N PHE A 93 2.12 -25.38 0.38
CA PHE A 93 2.36 -24.76 -0.92
C PHE A 93 1.05 -24.32 -1.59
N TYR A 94 0.03 -25.18 -1.60
CA TYR A 94 -1.28 -24.86 -2.16
C TYR A 94 -1.96 -23.69 -1.43
N LEU A 95 -1.98 -23.74 -0.10
CA LEU A 95 -2.58 -22.69 0.73
C LEU A 95 -1.84 -21.36 0.55
N HIS A 96 -0.52 -21.39 0.49
CA HIS A 96 0.30 -20.22 0.22
C HIS A 96 -0.01 -19.59 -1.14
N GLY A 97 -0.05 -20.40 -2.20
CA GLY A 97 -0.42 -19.92 -3.54
C GLY A 97 -1.84 -19.33 -3.60
N LYS A 98 -2.79 -19.94 -2.89
CA LYS A 98 -4.16 -19.40 -2.77
C LYS A 98 -4.19 -18.05 -2.04
N LEU A 99 -3.43 -17.92 -0.95
CA LEU A 99 -3.34 -16.67 -0.18
C LEU A 99 -2.68 -15.55 -1.01
N GLN A 100 -1.64 -15.88 -1.77
CA GLN A 100 -0.99 -14.94 -2.69
C GLN A 100 -1.94 -14.47 -3.80
N ALA A 101 -2.75 -15.37 -4.35
CA ALA A 101 -3.77 -15.01 -5.34
C ALA A 101 -4.81 -14.04 -4.74
N LEU A 102 -5.30 -14.31 -3.53
CA LEU A 102 -6.23 -13.43 -2.81
C LEU A 102 -5.62 -12.06 -2.51
N ALA A 103 -4.34 -12.02 -2.11
CA ALA A 103 -3.62 -10.77 -1.86
C ALA A 103 -3.42 -9.93 -3.14
N ALA A 104 -3.32 -10.58 -4.31
CA ALA A 104 -3.15 -9.92 -5.59
C ALA A 104 -4.47 -9.39 -6.21
N GLU A 105 -5.64 -9.81 -5.72
CA GLU A 105 -6.95 -9.39 -6.26
C GLU A 105 -7.13 -7.85 -6.32
N PRO A 106 -6.79 -7.06 -5.28
CA PRO A 106 -6.96 -5.60 -5.33
C PRO A 106 -6.10 -4.93 -6.41
N THR A 107 -4.87 -5.40 -6.60
CA THR A 107 -3.94 -4.88 -7.61
C THR A 107 -4.45 -5.20 -9.01
N ALA A 108 -4.92 -6.42 -9.25
CA ALA A 108 -5.54 -6.80 -10.51
C ALA A 108 -6.78 -5.95 -10.80
N LEU A 109 -7.66 -5.76 -9.81
CA LEU A 109 -8.85 -4.91 -9.93
C LEU A 109 -8.47 -3.46 -10.29
N ALA A 110 -7.47 -2.89 -9.62
CA ALA A 110 -6.98 -1.54 -9.91
C ALA A 110 -6.44 -1.42 -11.34
N HIS A 111 -5.69 -2.42 -11.83
CA HIS A 111 -5.23 -2.46 -13.22
C HIS A 111 -6.39 -2.53 -14.22
N HIS A 112 -7.40 -3.37 -13.95
CA HIS A 112 -8.60 -3.47 -14.78
C HIS A 112 -9.39 -2.16 -14.79
N GLN A 113 -9.59 -1.52 -13.63
CA GLN A 113 -10.25 -0.21 -13.52
C GLN A 113 -9.50 0.88 -14.30
N ARG A 114 -8.17 0.96 -14.13
CA ARG A 114 -7.34 1.94 -14.86
C ARG A 114 -7.46 1.74 -16.37
N ARG A 115 -7.42 0.49 -16.84
CA ARG A 115 -7.58 0.15 -18.25
C ARG A 115 -8.99 0.48 -18.74
N ALA A 116 -10.04 0.22 -17.96
CA ALA A 116 -11.41 0.60 -18.29
C ALA A 116 -11.58 2.12 -18.46
N THR A 117 -10.99 2.93 -17.58
CA THR A 117 -11.01 4.40 -17.69
C THR A 117 -10.27 4.88 -18.94
N GLN A 118 -9.10 4.31 -19.24
CA GLN A 118 -8.36 4.61 -20.47
C GLN A 118 -9.16 4.25 -21.73
N LEU A 119 -9.85 3.10 -21.74
CA LEU A 119 -10.71 2.71 -22.85
C LEU A 119 -11.89 3.67 -23.01
N LYS A 120 -12.56 4.07 -21.92
CA LYS A 120 -13.66 5.04 -21.97
C LYS A 120 -13.22 6.35 -22.60
N GLU A 121 -12.04 6.86 -22.23
CA GLU A 121 -11.53 8.10 -22.81
C GLU A 121 -11.17 7.95 -24.29
N LYS A 122 -10.53 6.84 -24.69
CA LYS A 122 -10.28 6.56 -26.10
C LYS A 122 -11.57 6.46 -26.92
N ILE A 123 -12.60 5.79 -26.41
CA ILE A 123 -13.91 5.70 -27.05
C ILE A 123 -14.51 7.10 -27.24
N ARG A 124 -14.42 7.96 -26.22
CA ARG A 124 -14.90 9.36 -26.28
C ARG A 124 -14.21 10.15 -27.40
N ILE A 125 -12.88 10.07 -27.47
CA ILE A 125 -12.07 10.74 -28.50
C ILE A 125 -12.43 10.22 -29.90
N ILE A 126 -12.51 8.89 -30.07
CA ILE A 126 -12.87 8.28 -31.36
C ILE A 126 -14.26 8.71 -31.77
N LYS A 127 -15.24 8.71 -30.86
CA LYS A 127 -16.61 9.14 -31.15
C LYS A 127 -16.67 10.59 -31.62
N ASN A 128 -15.95 11.50 -30.97
CA ASN A 128 -15.84 12.90 -31.39
C ASN A 128 -15.19 13.04 -32.79
N ASN A 129 -14.13 12.28 -33.05
CA ASN A 129 -13.46 12.29 -34.35
C ASN A 129 -14.37 11.74 -35.45
N SER A 130 -15.08 10.64 -35.19
CA SER A 130 -16.06 10.06 -36.12
C SER A 130 -17.18 11.04 -36.45
N LEU A 131 -17.69 11.79 -35.47
CA LEU A 131 -18.69 12.84 -35.70
C LEU A 131 -18.14 13.95 -36.59
N LYS A 132 -16.90 14.39 -36.36
CA LYS A 132 -16.24 15.42 -37.15
C LYS A 132 -16.01 14.98 -38.60
N ILE A 133 -15.57 13.73 -38.79
CA ILE A 133 -15.40 13.13 -40.12
C ILE A 133 -16.74 13.01 -40.83
N GLN A 134 -17.80 12.57 -40.14
CA GLN A 134 -19.13 12.46 -40.72
C GLN A 134 -19.64 13.82 -41.20
N LEU A 135 -19.47 14.87 -40.40
CA LEU A 135 -19.82 16.24 -40.78
C LEU A 135 -19.08 16.68 -42.05
N GLN A 136 -17.77 16.39 -42.15
CA GLN A 136 -16.99 16.71 -43.35
C GLN A 136 -17.44 15.88 -44.57
N ILE A 137 -17.79 14.61 -44.40
CA ILE A 137 -18.35 13.77 -45.46
C ILE A 137 -19.66 14.36 -45.96
N ASP A 138 -20.54 14.78 -45.06
CA ASP A 138 -21.84 15.34 -45.43
C ASP A 138 -21.70 16.69 -46.13
N GLN A 139 -20.76 17.53 -45.68
CA GLN A 139 -20.36 18.75 -46.40
C GLN A 139 -19.82 18.45 -47.80
N MET A 140 -18.94 17.45 -47.94
CA MET A 140 -18.42 17.03 -49.25
C MET A 140 -19.51 16.46 -50.16
N LYS A 141 -20.50 15.75 -49.61
CA LYS A 141 -21.64 15.23 -50.36
C LYS A 141 -22.54 16.37 -50.83
N GLN A 142 -22.79 17.38 -50.00
CA GLN A 142 -23.52 18.58 -50.40
C GLN A 142 -22.79 19.31 -51.53
N LEU A 143 -21.48 19.54 -51.39
CA LEU A 143 -20.67 20.18 -52.43
C LEU A 143 -20.64 19.36 -53.73
N ARG A 144 -20.57 18.03 -53.65
CA ARG A 144 -20.67 17.17 -54.84
C ARG A 144 -22.05 17.20 -55.46
N ALA A 145 -23.13 17.18 -54.67
CA ALA A 145 -24.49 17.29 -55.20
C ALA A 145 -24.71 18.65 -55.90
N GLU A 146 -24.17 19.73 -55.36
CA GLU A 146 -24.16 21.05 -55.98
C GLU A 146 -23.30 21.10 -57.27
N TYR A 147 -22.20 20.35 -57.30
CA TYR A 147 -21.31 20.24 -58.46
C TYR A 147 -21.93 19.36 -59.56
N ASP A 148 -22.46 18.19 -59.23
CA ASP A 148 -23.12 17.28 -60.17
C ASP A 148 -24.40 17.92 -60.74
N ALA A 149 -25.12 18.73 -59.95
CA ALA A 149 -26.21 19.57 -60.45
C ALA A 149 -25.74 20.64 -61.47
N LYS A 150 -24.46 21.03 -61.42
CA LYS A 150 -23.82 21.95 -62.37
C LYS A 150 -23.11 21.23 -63.54
N GLU A 151 -22.70 19.96 -63.39
CA GLU A 151 -21.82 19.23 -64.32
C GLU A 151 -22.54 18.26 -65.29
N VAL A 152 -23.86 18.05 -65.20
CA VAL A 152 -24.67 17.37 -66.25
C VAL A 152 -24.58 18.06 -67.65
N LYS A 153 -23.75 19.10 -67.79
CA LYS A 153 -23.59 19.85 -69.03
C LYS A 153 -22.51 19.36 -70.01
N TYR A 154 -21.36 18.73 -69.66
CA TYR A 154 -20.34 18.40 -70.71
C TYR A 154 -19.33 17.24 -70.45
N CYS A 155 -19.52 16.12 -71.18
CA CYS A 155 -18.61 15.31 -72.05
C CYS A 155 -17.20 14.70 -71.68
N THR A 156 -16.88 13.67 -72.49
CA THR A 156 -15.88 12.55 -72.48
C THR A 156 -14.58 12.74 -73.32
N LEU A 157 -13.59 11.82 -73.15
CA LEU A 157 -12.63 11.19 -74.13
C LEU A 157 -11.07 11.46 -74.15
N THR A 158 -10.34 10.45 -74.68
CA THR A 158 -8.90 10.06 -74.71
C THR A 158 -7.94 10.81 -75.69
N ARG A 159 -6.59 10.72 -75.48
CA ARG A 159 -5.44 11.45 -76.13
C ARG A 159 -4.94 10.96 -77.54
N ASN A 160 -4.18 11.80 -78.26
CA ASN A 160 -3.51 11.72 -79.60
C ASN A 160 -2.36 12.79 -79.57
N PRO A 161 -1.31 12.75 -80.41
CA PRO A 161 -0.21 13.75 -80.35
C PRO A 161 -0.62 15.18 -80.73
N SER A 162 -1.76 15.32 -81.41
CA SER A 162 -2.45 16.57 -81.73
C SER A 162 -3.67 16.80 -80.83
N LYS A 163 -3.84 15.99 -79.79
CA LYS A 163 -4.80 16.25 -78.70
C LYS A 163 -4.08 17.00 -77.59
N PRO A 164 -4.76 17.93 -76.92
CA PRO A 164 -4.15 18.75 -75.89
C PRO A 164 -3.52 17.86 -74.83
N ILE A 165 -2.41 18.27 -74.22
CA ILE A 165 -1.91 17.67 -72.99
C ILE A 165 -3.03 17.81 -71.94
N PRO A 166 -3.64 16.75 -71.36
CA PRO A 166 -4.63 16.88 -70.30
C PRO A 166 -4.26 17.89 -69.24
N GLY A 167 -5.10 18.91 -69.13
CA GLY A 167 -4.88 20.08 -68.29
C GLY A 167 -4.39 21.32 -69.04
N MET A 168 -4.19 21.28 -70.36
CA MET A 168 -3.86 22.44 -71.20
C MET A 168 -4.85 22.60 -72.37
N THR A 169 -5.10 23.84 -72.79
CA THR A 169 -5.87 24.13 -74.00
C THR A 169 -5.01 24.04 -75.27
N LEU A 170 -5.65 23.90 -76.44
CA LEU A 170 -4.95 23.81 -77.74
C LEU A 170 -4.09 25.07 -78.02
N GLN A 171 -4.57 26.27 -77.66
CA GLN A 171 -3.84 27.54 -77.83
C GLN A 171 -2.67 27.68 -76.83
N GLU A 172 -2.84 27.20 -75.60
CA GLU A 172 -1.75 27.14 -74.62
C GLU A 172 -0.71 26.08 -74.98
N SER A 173 -1.12 24.98 -75.61
CA SER A 173 -0.22 23.89 -76.04
C SER A 173 0.69 24.28 -77.22
N VAL A 174 0.46 25.45 -77.82
CA VAL A 174 1.34 26.11 -78.79
C VAL A 174 1.92 27.44 -78.28
N SER A 175 1.57 27.87 -77.06
CA SER A 175 2.11 29.07 -76.41
C SER A 175 3.26 28.70 -75.48
N LEU A 176 4.43 29.27 -75.74
CA LEU A 176 5.66 28.94 -75.01
C LEU A 176 5.57 29.32 -73.51
N ASP A 177 4.93 30.45 -73.18
CA ASP A 177 4.79 30.92 -71.77
C ASP A 177 3.84 30.03 -70.95
N ALA A 178 2.78 29.52 -71.59
CA ALA A 178 1.82 28.62 -70.95
C ALA A 178 2.40 27.21 -70.76
N LEU A 179 3.16 26.73 -71.75
CA LEU A 179 3.93 25.48 -71.64
C LEU A 179 4.98 25.57 -70.52
N CYS A 180 5.71 26.68 -70.41
CA CYS A 180 6.69 26.90 -69.34
C CYS A 180 6.03 26.96 -67.95
N LYS A 181 4.88 27.63 -67.80
CA LYS A 181 4.14 27.65 -66.53
C LYS A 181 3.62 26.27 -66.13
N TYR A 182 3.11 25.49 -67.08
CA TYR A 182 2.63 24.14 -66.83
C TYR A 182 3.77 23.16 -66.52
N MET A 183 4.91 23.30 -67.20
CA MET A 183 6.13 22.55 -66.92
C MET A 183 6.64 22.84 -65.51
N LYS A 184 6.66 24.12 -65.10
CA LYS A 184 7.04 24.52 -63.74
C LYS A 184 6.10 23.95 -62.67
N HIS A 185 4.78 23.97 -62.91
CA HIS A 185 3.82 23.33 -62.01
C HIS A 185 4.03 21.80 -61.91
N LEU A 186 4.41 21.13 -63.00
CA LEU A 186 4.73 19.70 -62.97
C LEU A 186 6.06 19.42 -62.25
N GLU A 187 7.06 20.29 -62.39
CA GLU A 187 8.32 20.22 -61.65
C GLU A 187 8.11 20.45 -60.15
N ASP A 188 7.30 21.45 -59.77
CA ASP A 188 6.94 21.74 -58.38
C ASP A 188 6.20 20.53 -57.75
N LYS A 189 5.27 19.92 -58.50
CA LYS A 189 4.53 18.73 -58.05
C LYS A 189 5.42 17.48 -57.97
N TYR A 190 6.42 17.36 -58.85
CA TYR A 190 7.42 16.29 -58.78
C TYR A 190 8.31 16.45 -57.53
N VAL A 191 8.73 17.68 -57.21
CA VAL A 191 9.50 17.97 -55.99
C VAL A 191 8.65 17.69 -54.74
N GLU A 192 7.38 18.06 -54.75
CA GLU A 192 6.42 17.80 -53.65
C GLU A 192 6.23 16.29 -53.41
N ILE A 193 6.06 15.50 -54.49
CA ILE A 193 5.94 14.03 -54.41
C ILE A 193 7.25 13.38 -53.96
N LYS A 194 8.40 13.88 -54.42
CA LYS A 194 9.73 13.39 -54.03
C LYS A 194 10.04 13.69 -52.56
N GLN A 195 9.64 14.86 -52.06
CA GLN A 195 9.70 15.20 -50.63
C GLN A 195 8.72 14.35 -49.81
N ALA A 196 7.51 14.11 -50.29
CA ALA A 196 6.55 13.23 -49.62
C ALA A 196 7.05 11.77 -49.53
N MET A 197 7.76 11.28 -50.55
CA MET A 197 8.44 9.98 -50.51
C MET A 197 9.54 9.92 -49.44
N LEU A 198 10.35 10.97 -49.31
CA LEU A 198 11.43 11.04 -48.30
C LEU A 198 10.90 11.15 -46.87
N VAL A 199 9.73 11.76 -46.65
CA VAL A 199 9.17 11.99 -45.31
C VAL A 199 8.26 10.84 -44.85
N LYS A 200 7.57 10.14 -45.75
CA LYS A 200 6.68 9.01 -45.40
C LYS A 200 7.38 7.65 -45.27
N TYR A 201 8.54 7.46 -45.89
CA TYR A 201 9.30 6.21 -45.79
C TYR A 201 10.48 6.39 -44.82
N ILE A 202 10.31 5.93 -43.58
CA ILE A 202 11.46 5.69 -42.70
C ILE A 202 12.19 4.48 -43.29
N PRO A 203 13.49 4.58 -43.63
CA PRO A 203 14.25 3.43 -44.09
C PRO A 203 14.13 2.31 -43.05
N ALA A 204 13.73 1.10 -43.46
CA ALA A 204 13.53 -0.02 -42.54
C ALA A 204 14.76 -0.28 -41.64
N GLN A 205 15.95 0.04 -42.15
CA GLN A 205 17.22 0.05 -41.42
C GLN A 205 17.19 0.95 -40.18
N LYS A 206 16.77 2.22 -40.32
CA LYS A 206 16.73 3.18 -39.21
C LYS A 206 15.70 2.81 -38.14
N LYS A 207 14.64 2.09 -38.54
CA LYS A 207 13.68 1.53 -37.59
C LYS A 207 14.27 0.34 -36.82
N ALA A 208 14.97 -0.56 -37.52
CA ALA A 208 15.65 -1.69 -36.89
C ALA A 208 16.73 -1.22 -35.91
N ASP A 209 17.51 -0.20 -36.28
CA ASP A 209 18.55 0.39 -35.41
C ASP A 209 17.94 0.96 -34.11
N LEU A 210 16.81 1.67 -34.21
CA LEU A 210 16.09 2.22 -33.05
C LEU A 210 15.44 1.13 -32.19
N ASP A 211 14.92 0.06 -32.81
CA ASP A 211 14.34 -1.07 -32.07
C ASP A 211 15.43 -1.84 -31.30
N GLU A 212 16.63 -2.00 -31.88
CA GLU A 212 17.77 -2.62 -31.23
C GLU A 212 18.33 -1.75 -30.09
N GLU A 213 18.42 -0.43 -30.30
CA GLU A 213 18.78 0.53 -29.25
C GLU A 213 17.78 0.49 -28.08
N MET A 214 16.48 0.38 -28.37
CA MET A 214 15.44 0.24 -27.35
C MET A 214 15.60 -1.06 -26.54
N ILE A 215 15.93 -2.19 -27.17
CA ILE A 215 16.19 -3.46 -26.47
C ILE A 215 17.41 -3.35 -25.55
N VAL A 216 18.49 -2.73 -26.01
CA VAL A 216 19.70 -2.53 -25.21
C VAL A 216 19.41 -1.63 -24.00
N LEU A 217 18.66 -0.55 -24.19
CA LEU A 217 18.26 0.35 -23.10
C LEU A 217 17.37 -0.35 -22.07
N LEU A 218 16.42 -1.18 -22.50
CA LEU A 218 15.57 -1.96 -21.59
C LEU A 218 16.39 -2.95 -20.76
N LYS A 219 17.33 -3.68 -21.36
CA LYS A 219 18.23 -4.58 -20.61
C LYS A 219 19.07 -3.82 -19.58
N ARG A 220 19.60 -2.65 -19.94
CA ARG A 220 20.38 -1.81 -19.02
C ARG A 220 19.52 -1.33 -17.83
N ARG A 221 18.27 -0.94 -18.10
CA ARG A 221 17.31 -0.57 -17.06
C ARG A 221 17.05 -1.73 -16.10
N ASP A 222 16.80 -2.93 -16.63
CA ASP A 222 16.45 -4.09 -15.80
C ASP A 222 17.63 -4.50 -14.89
N VAL A 223 18.87 -4.44 -15.40
CA VAL A 223 20.08 -4.66 -14.60
C VAL A 223 20.21 -3.59 -13.50
N ALA A 224 19.97 -2.32 -13.83
CA ALA A 224 20.02 -1.23 -12.86
C ALA A 224 18.93 -1.36 -11.78
N GLU A 225 17.72 -1.77 -12.16
CA GLU A 225 16.62 -2.01 -11.22
C GLU A 225 16.92 -3.17 -10.27
N ASN A 226 17.52 -4.25 -10.78
CA ASN A 226 17.91 -5.39 -9.96
C ASN A 226 19.03 -5.01 -8.97
N LEU A 227 20.03 -4.25 -9.43
CA LEU A 227 21.07 -3.72 -8.56
C LEU A 227 20.49 -2.80 -7.48
N ASN A 228 19.52 -1.96 -7.84
CA ASN A 228 18.87 -1.07 -6.89
C ASN A 228 18.10 -1.84 -5.80
N LYS A 229 17.41 -2.93 -6.16
CA LYS A 229 16.74 -3.82 -5.19
C LYS A 229 17.74 -4.46 -4.23
N GLU A 230 18.86 -4.95 -4.74
CA GLU A 230 19.95 -5.52 -3.92
C GLU A 230 20.55 -4.47 -2.97
N LEU A 231 20.79 -3.24 -3.46
CA LEU A 231 21.27 -2.15 -2.63
C LEU A 231 20.27 -1.74 -1.55
N GLN A 232 18.97 -1.74 -1.87
CA GLN A 232 17.91 -1.45 -0.92
C GLN A 232 17.85 -2.50 0.20
N PHE A 233 17.98 -3.79 -0.15
CA PHE A 233 18.06 -4.88 0.82
C PHE A 233 19.27 -4.73 1.75
N ARG A 234 20.45 -4.42 1.18
CA ARG A 234 21.66 -4.16 1.97
C ARG A 234 21.50 -2.96 2.90
N TYR A 235 20.89 -1.89 2.42
CA TYR A 235 20.65 -0.69 3.20
C TYR A 235 19.72 -0.98 4.39
N GLN A 236 18.63 -1.72 4.17
CA GLN A 236 17.72 -2.14 5.24
C GLN A 236 18.45 -2.97 6.30
N ARG A 237 19.28 -3.94 5.89
CA ARG A 237 20.12 -4.72 6.82
C ARG A 237 21.07 -3.82 7.60
N LEU A 238 21.72 -2.88 6.93
CA LEU A 238 22.65 -1.94 7.57
C LEU A 238 21.93 -1.05 8.60
N GLN A 239 20.71 -0.59 8.30
CA GLN A 239 19.89 0.16 9.24
C GLN A 239 19.51 -0.66 10.47
N ILE A 240 19.20 -1.96 10.30
CA ILE A 240 18.92 -2.86 11.42
C ILE A 240 20.16 -2.99 12.31
N VAL A 241 21.33 -3.25 11.71
CA VAL A 241 22.60 -3.36 12.46
C VAL A 241 22.95 -2.04 13.14
N SER A 242 22.77 -0.90 12.47
CA SER A 242 23.04 0.43 13.04
C SER A 242 22.11 0.73 14.22
N HIS A 243 20.83 0.40 14.11
CA HIS A 243 19.87 0.53 15.20
C HIS A 243 20.21 -0.39 16.37
N ALA A 244 20.56 -1.65 16.07
CA ALA A 244 21.00 -2.61 17.08
C ALA A 244 22.25 -2.14 17.82
N LEU A 245 23.25 -1.64 17.09
CA LEU A 245 24.48 -1.10 17.66
C LEU A 245 24.21 0.12 18.55
N THR A 246 23.35 1.03 18.10
CA THR A 246 22.98 2.23 18.88
C THR A 246 22.28 1.83 20.18
N SER A 247 21.37 0.86 20.13
CA SER A 247 20.64 0.39 21.30
C SER A 247 21.53 -0.42 22.25
N TRP A 248 22.47 -1.21 21.73
CA TRP A 248 23.44 -1.97 22.51
C TRP A 248 24.46 -1.09 23.23
N VAL A 249 24.93 -0.02 22.57
CA VAL A 249 25.79 1.00 23.20
C VAL A 249 25.04 1.73 24.31
N LYS A 250 23.74 2.01 24.12
CA LYS A 250 22.90 2.62 25.16
C LYS A 250 22.62 1.69 26.35
N SER A 251 22.67 0.38 26.16
CA SER A 251 22.54 -0.60 27.24
C SER A 251 23.89 -0.93 27.91
N ASP A 252 24.90 -0.07 27.74
CA ASP A 252 26.23 -0.19 28.35
C ASP A 252 26.93 -1.53 28.03
N MET A 253 26.63 -2.10 26.86
CA MET A 253 27.17 -3.39 26.41
C MET A 253 26.92 -4.55 27.38
N SER A 254 25.78 -4.54 28.08
CA SER A 254 25.42 -5.52 29.13
C SER A 254 25.37 -6.99 28.70
N SER A 255 25.31 -7.28 27.40
CA SER A 255 25.36 -8.61 26.80
C SER A 255 26.27 -8.61 25.56
N SER A 256 26.56 -9.77 24.98
CA SER A 256 27.28 -9.78 23.70
C SER A 256 26.44 -9.12 22.60
N PHE A 257 27.10 -8.46 21.64
CA PHE A 257 26.40 -7.84 20.50
C PHE A 257 25.65 -8.89 19.66
N GLN A 258 26.13 -10.13 19.61
CA GLN A 258 25.47 -11.23 18.91
C GLN A 258 24.14 -11.60 19.57
N ASP A 259 24.11 -11.73 20.90
CA ASP A 259 22.87 -12.01 21.63
C ASP A 259 21.86 -10.87 21.46
N PHE A 260 22.35 -9.64 21.36
CA PHE A 260 21.52 -8.45 21.15
C PHE A 260 20.95 -8.39 19.72
N MET A 261 21.76 -8.77 18.72
CA MET A 261 21.32 -8.96 17.33
C MET A 261 20.26 -10.05 17.22
N ASP A 262 20.44 -11.18 17.90
CA ASP A 262 19.48 -12.29 17.91
C ASP A 262 18.16 -11.87 18.56
N GLN A 263 18.19 -11.08 19.65
CA GLN A 263 16.98 -10.50 20.22
C GLN A 263 16.27 -9.53 19.26
N ILE A 264 17.00 -8.69 18.52
CA ILE A 264 16.40 -7.76 17.56
C ILE A 264 15.85 -8.50 16.33
N GLN A 265 16.50 -9.57 15.88
CA GLN A 265 16.03 -10.43 14.80
C GLN A 265 14.69 -11.10 15.18
N ILE A 266 14.56 -11.55 16.43
CA ILE A 266 13.31 -12.10 16.99
C ILE A 266 12.23 -11.02 17.15
N THR A 267 12.62 -9.79 17.50
CA THR A 267 11.69 -8.68 17.76
C THR A 267 11.20 -7.98 16.48
N LYS A 268 11.98 -8.00 15.39
CA LYS A 268 11.62 -7.37 14.11
C LYS A 268 10.91 -8.29 13.10
N GLY A 269 10.82 -9.61 13.34
CA GLY A 269 9.89 -10.50 12.61
C GLY A 269 8.40 -10.20 12.81
N LEU A 270 8.08 -9.02 13.38
CA LEU A 270 6.73 -8.53 13.64
C LEU A 270 6.52 -7.06 13.23
N ASN A 271 7.51 -6.38 12.64
CA ASN A 271 7.41 -4.96 12.27
C ASN A 271 7.83 -4.72 10.82
N GLY A 272 6.82 -4.62 9.94
CA GLY A 272 6.99 -4.20 8.55
C GLY A 272 5.71 -4.43 7.76
N ASP A 273 4.72 -3.54 7.93
CA ASP A 273 3.35 -3.60 7.36
C ASP A 273 3.28 -3.47 5.80
N GLN A 274 4.40 -3.71 5.12
CA GLN A 274 4.48 -3.85 3.66
C GLN A 274 5.10 -5.18 3.21
N GLY A 275 5.55 -6.04 4.14
CA GLY A 275 6.34 -7.25 3.87
C GLY A 275 5.70 -8.56 4.33
N ILE A 276 4.45 -8.56 4.81
CA ILE A 276 3.77 -9.78 5.29
C ILE A 276 3.62 -10.83 4.16
N VAL A 277 3.71 -10.42 2.89
CA VAL A 277 3.64 -11.35 1.75
C VAL A 277 5.03 -11.90 1.36
N GLU A 278 6.13 -11.21 1.69
CA GLU A 278 7.48 -11.57 1.23
C GLU A 278 8.30 -12.36 2.29
N GLU A 279 8.01 -12.22 3.59
CA GLU A 279 8.71 -12.94 4.68
C GLU A 279 8.18 -14.37 4.92
N LEU A 280 7.33 -14.87 4.00
CA LEU A 280 6.77 -16.22 4.05
C LEU A 280 7.56 -17.26 3.22
N LEU A 281 8.70 -16.87 2.63
CA LEU A 281 9.48 -17.65 1.65
C LEU A 281 10.34 -18.80 2.23
N GLU A 282 10.06 -19.30 3.43
CA GLU A 282 10.72 -20.52 3.94
C GLU A 282 9.71 -21.58 4.39
N ASP A 283 9.89 -22.80 3.85
CA ASP A 283 9.11 -24.03 4.02
C ASP A 283 9.16 -24.59 5.46
N ASP A 284 8.50 -23.92 6.41
CA ASP A 284 8.28 -24.44 7.77
C ASP A 284 6.85 -25.01 7.91
N PRO A 285 6.68 -26.29 8.33
CA PRO A 285 5.39 -26.89 8.67
C PRO A 285 4.53 -26.06 9.63
N SER A 286 5.13 -25.26 10.50
CA SER A 286 4.41 -24.37 11.41
C SER A 286 3.65 -23.26 10.65
N LYS A 287 4.19 -22.76 9.53
CA LYS A 287 3.59 -21.69 8.69
C LYS A 287 2.39 -22.19 7.89
N ALA A 288 2.34 -23.47 7.53
CA ALA A 288 1.19 -24.09 6.84
C ALA A 288 -0.11 -23.94 7.65
N LYS A 289 -0.03 -24.22 8.96
CA LYS A 289 -1.15 -24.08 9.90
C LYS A 289 -1.59 -22.63 10.05
N HIS A 290 -0.66 -21.68 9.98
CA HIS A 290 -0.98 -20.25 10.00
C HIS A 290 -1.71 -19.82 8.72
N ALA A 291 -1.24 -20.27 7.55
CA ALA A 291 -1.91 -19.99 6.27
C ALA A 291 -3.32 -20.60 6.22
N GLU A 292 -3.50 -21.82 6.75
CA GLU A 292 -4.80 -22.48 6.88
C GLU A 292 -5.77 -21.66 7.74
N ILE A 293 -5.33 -21.23 8.93
CA ILE A 293 -6.12 -20.36 9.81
C ILE A 293 -6.48 -19.06 9.07
N MET A 294 -5.52 -18.43 8.39
CA MET A 294 -5.75 -17.18 7.70
C MET A 294 -6.80 -17.31 6.59
N LEU A 295 -6.71 -18.37 5.79
CA LEU A 295 -7.68 -18.65 4.73
C LEU A 295 -9.08 -18.94 5.30
N TYR A 296 -9.17 -19.76 6.35
CA TYR A 296 -10.44 -20.02 7.02
C TYR A 296 -11.13 -18.73 7.46
N TYR A 297 -10.40 -17.81 8.11
CA TYR A 297 -10.98 -16.54 8.56
C TYR A 297 -11.38 -15.64 7.39
N ILE A 298 -10.58 -15.57 6.33
CA ILE A 298 -10.91 -14.76 5.13
C ILE A 298 -12.15 -15.30 4.42
N GLU A 299 -12.22 -16.61 4.19
CA GLU A 299 -13.34 -17.27 3.52
C GLU A 299 -14.62 -17.14 4.34
N ARG A 300 -14.56 -17.45 5.63
CA ARG A 300 -15.71 -17.34 6.53
C ARG A 300 -16.22 -15.90 6.63
N PHE A 301 -15.32 -14.92 6.64
CA PHE A 301 -15.71 -13.52 6.60
C PHE A 301 -16.43 -13.16 5.29
N ASN A 302 -15.89 -13.58 4.14
CA ASN A 302 -16.50 -13.31 2.84
C ASN A 302 -17.89 -13.96 2.69
N GLU A 303 -18.09 -15.15 3.26
CA GLU A 303 -19.41 -15.78 3.36
C GLU A 303 -20.41 -14.91 4.13
N LEU A 304 -20.03 -14.45 5.34
CA LEU A 304 -20.91 -13.63 6.18
C LEU A 304 -21.29 -12.30 5.51
N ILE A 305 -20.34 -11.66 4.80
CA ILE A 305 -20.61 -10.47 4.00
C ILE A 305 -21.59 -10.78 2.87
N SER A 306 -21.41 -11.90 2.17
CA SER A 306 -22.28 -12.30 1.05
C SER A 306 -23.69 -12.65 1.48
N LEU A 307 -23.85 -13.22 2.68
CA LEU A 307 -25.14 -13.52 3.31
C LEU A 307 -25.86 -12.26 3.86
N GLY A 308 -25.19 -11.10 3.87
CA GLY A 308 -25.74 -9.88 4.44
C GLY A 308 -25.80 -9.87 5.98
N GLU A 309 -25.09 -10.78 6.64
CA GLU A 309 -25.00 -10.87 8.10
C GLU A 309 -23.91 -9.94 8.65
N TYR A 310 -24.05 -8.63 8.40
CA TYR A 310 -22.98 -7.65 8.65
C TYR A 310 -22.57 -7.50 10.12
N GLU A 311 -23.51 -7.63 11.07
CA GLU A 311 -23.20 -7.58 12.50
C GLU A 311 -22.31 -8.75 12.93
N LYS A 312 -22.65 -9.96 12.48
CA LYS A 312 -21.84 -11.16 12.73
C LYS A 312 -20.49 -11.06 12.02
N ALA A 313 -20.45 -10.54 10.79
CA ALA A 313 -19.22 -10.30 10.05
C ALA A 313 -18.30 -9.32 10.78
N ALA A 314 -18.85 -8.24 11.34
CA ALA A 314 -18.12 -7.24 12.11
C ALA A 314 -17.51 -7.84 13.39
N CYS A 315 -18.31 -8.54 14.19
CA CYS A 315 -17.84 -9.25 15.37
C CYS A 315 -16.80 -10.32 15.04
N PHE A 316 -16.98 -11.06 13.95
CA PHE A 316 -16.03 -12.08 13.51
C PHE A 316 -14.69 -11.48 13.08
N ALA A 317 -14.71 -10.39 12.32
CA ALA A 317 -13.50 -9.66 11.93
C ALA A 317 -12.77 -9.06 13.13
N ALA A 318 -13.52 -8.45 14.06
CA ALA A 318 -12.96 -7.89 15.29
C ALA A 318 -12.27 -8.95 16.15
N ASN A 319 -12.84 -10.14 16.31
CA ASN A 319 -12.27 -11.22 17.12
C ASN A 319 -11.26 -12.11 16.38
N SER A 320 -10.85 -11.73 15.16
CA SER A 320 -9.89 -12.52 14.39
C SER A 320 -8.53 -12.62 15.10
N PRO A 321 -7.93 -13.83 15.17
CA PRO A 321 -6.65 -14.05 15.81
C PRO A 321 -5.57 -13.28 15.07
N ARG A 322 -4.61 -12.73 15.81
CA ARG A 322 -3.51 -11.89 15.26
C ARG A 322 -4.00 -10.77 14.34
N ARG A 323 -5.27 -10.37 14.42
CA ARG A 323 -5.85 -9.28 13.62
C ARG A 323 -5.84 -9.53 12.11
N ILE A 324 -5.89 -10.80 11.70
CA ILE A 324 -5.94 -11.21 10.29
C ILE A 324 -6.96 -10.38 9.49
N LEU A 325 -8.11 -10.07 10.10
CA LEU A 325 -9.20 -9.34 9.45
C LEU A 325 -9.32 -7.86 9.88
N ARG A 326 -8.39 -7.32 10.67
CA ARG A 326 -8.39 -5.89 11.03
C ARG A 326 -7.45 -5.12 10.10
N ASN A 327 -7.80 -5.08 8.84
CA ASN A 327 -6.98 -4.46 7.80
C ASN A 327 -7.82 -3.57 6.87
N MET A 328 -7.11 -2.82 6.03
CA MET A 328 -7.69 -1.91 5.03
C MET A 328 -8.68 -2.60 4.09
N ASN A 329 -8.37 -3.84 3.67
CA ASN A 329 -9.19 -4.57 2.70
C ASN A 329 -10.56 -4.92 3.28
N VAL A 330 -10.60 -5.39 4.53
CA VAL A 330 -11.85 -5.70 5.24
C VAL A 330 -12.68 -4.44 5.46
N MET A 331 -12.04 -3.34 5.87
CA MET A 331 -12.71 -2.04 6.03
C MET A 331 -13.32 -1.56 4.71
N ASN A 332 -12.59 -1.65 3.59
CA ASN A 332 -13.08 -1.29 2.27
C ASN A 332 -14.26 -2.17 1.81
N LYS A 333 -14.29 -3.45 2.19
CA LYS A 333 -15.44 -4.33 1.94
C LYS A 333 -16.70 -3.84 2.66
N PHE A 334 -16.59 -3.46 3.94
CA PHE A 334 -17.72 -2.85 4.65
C PHE A 334 -18.14 -1.50 4.06
N LYS A 335 -17.16 -0.67 3.65
CA LYS A 335 -17.40 0.63 3.01
C LYS A 335 -18.17 0.47 1.68
N ALA A 336 -17.87 -0.56 0.90
CA ALA A 336 -18.54 -0.85 -0.37
C ALA A 336 -20.01 -1.28 -0.22
N VAL A 337 -20.41 -1.86 0.92
CA VAL A 337 -21.81 -2.24 1.18
C VAL A 337 -22.73 -1.02 1.25
N GLY A 338 -22.25 0.08 1.83
CA GLY A 338 -23.00 1.33 1.95
C GLY A 338 -24.18 1.25 2.95
N LYS A 339 -25.05 2.28 2.90
CA LYS A 339 -26.15 2.44 3.85
C LYS A 339 -27.34 1.55 3.49
N ILE A 340 -27.83 0.79 4.47
CA ILE A 340 -28.97 -0.11 4.32
C ILE A 340 -30.17 0.52 5.03
N ARG A 341 -31.33 0.55 4.35
CA ARG A 341 -32.54 1.17 4.90
C ARG A 341 -32.96 0.49 6.21
N GLY A 342 -33.10 1.29 7.28
CA GLY A 342 -33.56 0.83 8.59
C GLY A 342 -32.54 0.03 9.40
N LYS A 343 -31.29 -0.13 8.93
CA LYS A 343 -30.21 -0.77 9.67
C LYS A 343 -29.05 0.20 9.90
N PRO A 344 -28.25 0.02 10.98
CA PRO A 344 -27.01 0.76 11.16
C PRO A 344 -26.07 0.56 9.98
N LEU A 345 -25.23 1.56 9.70
CA LEU A 345 -24.22 1.47 8.65
C LEU A 345 -23.27 0.28 8.97
N PRO A 346 -23.10 -0.71 8.06
CA PRO A 346 -22.22 -1.86 8.29
C PRO A 346 -20.78 -1.47 8.66
N LEU A 347 -20.28 -0.38 8.09
CA LEU A 347 -18.96 0.16 8.41
C LEU A 347 -18.88 0.64 9.88
N LEU A 348 -19.94 1.26 10.40
CA LEU A 348 -19.99 1.70 11.79
C LEU A 348 -19.97 0.51 12.76
N LEU A 349 -20.74 -0.55 12.44
CA LEU A 349 -20.76 -1.79 13.22
C LEU A 349 -19.38 -2.46 13.30
N TYR A 350 -18.63 -2.44 12.19
CA TYR A 350 -17.25 -2.93 12.15
C TYR A 350 -16.31 -2.16 13.08
N PHE A 351 -16.35 -0.82 13.04
CA PHE A 351 -15.51 0.01 13.91
C PHE A 351 -15.90 -0.11 15.38
N GLU A 352 -17.20 -0.16 15.69
CA GLU A 352 -17.68 -0.39 17.05
C GLU A 352 -17.16 -1.73 17.62
N ALA A 353 -17.21 -2.80 16.83
CA ALA A 353 -16.69 -4.10 17.23
C ALA A 353 -15.16 -4.10 17.43
N ILE A 354 -14.40 -3.45 16.54
CA ILE A 354 -12.94 -3.36 16.63
C ILE A 354 -12.49 -2.56 17.85
N PHE A 355 -13.06 -1.38 18.06
CA PHE A 355 -12.67 -0.53 19.19
C PHE A 355 -13.11 -1.13 20.52
N SER A 356 -14.26 -1.83 20.54
CA SER A 356 -14.72 -2.55 21.74
C SER A 356 -13.80 -3.70 22.14
N THR A 357 -13.12 -4.31 21.18
CA THR A 357 -12.19 -5.42 21.40
C THR A 357 -10.72 -4.98 21.36
N SER A 358 -10.42 -3.68 21.36
CA SER A 358 -9.06 -3.13 21.29
C SER A 358 -8.14 -3.64 22.40
N ARG A 359 -8.61 -3.56 23.66
CA ARG A 359 -7.87 -3.95 24.87
C ARG A 359 -7.60 -5.44 25.00
N ALA A 360 -8.31 -6.28 24.25
CA ALA A 360 -8.07 -7.73 24.24
C ALA A 360 -6.74 -8.11 23.55
N PHE A 361 -6.10 -7.15 22.86
CA PHE A 361 -4.88 -7.37 22.11
C PHE A 361 -3.76 -6.47 22.62
N ARG A 362 -2.53 -6.99 22.62
CA ARG A 362 -1.36 -6.34 23.22
C ARG A 362 -0.89 -5.06 22.51
N TYR A 363 -1.24 -4.88 21.23
CA TYR A 363 -0.77 -3.78 20.39
C TYR A 363 -1.88 -2.71 20.22
N PRO A 364 -1.56 -1.46 19.90
CA PRO A 364 -2.56 -0.45 19.52
C PRO A 364 -3.17 -0.76 18.13
N ILE A 365 -4.32 -0.18 17.80
CA ILE A 365 -4.94 -0.32 16.47
C ILE A 365 -4.14 0.50 15.45
N ASP A 366 -4.21 0.19 14.17
CA ASP A 366 -3.58 1.04 13.16
C ASP A 366 -4.16 2.48 13.17
N ALA A 367 -3.30 3.48 12.98
CA ALA A 367 -3.66 4.89 13.05
C ALA A 367 -4.62 5.28 11.90
N TYR A 368 -4.41 4.73 10.70
CA TYR A 368 -5.30 4.98 9.56
C TYR A 368 -6.68 4.38 9.80
N LEU A 369 -6.77 3.13 10.29
CA LEU A 369 -8.05 2.51 10.65
C LEU A 369 -8.78 3.31 11.75
N THR A 370 -8.03 3.85 12.72
CA THR A 370 -8.59 4.73 13.75
C THR A 370 -9.22 5.98 13.14
N LEU A 371 -8.49 6.65 12.24
CA LEU A 371 -8.93 7.87 11.58
C LEU A 371 -10.22 7.65 10.78
N GLU A 372 -10.28 6.57 9.98
CA GLU A 372 -11.50 6.24 9.22
C GLU A 372 -12.66 5.88 10.15
N GLY A 373 -12.39 5.27 11.30
CA GLY A 373 -13.40 4.96 12.31
C GLY A 373 -14.03 6.20 12.93
N ILE A 374 -13.21 7.19 13.30
CA ILE A 374 -13.67 8.49 13.81
C ILE A 374 -14.54 9.18 12.75
N LYS A 375 -14.03 9.31 11.52
CA LYS A 375 -14.79 9.92 10.40
C LYS A 375 -16.13 9.22 10.17
N CYS A 376 -16.15 7.89 10.24
CA CYS A 376 -17.38 7.11 10.10
C CYS A 376 -18.39 7.43 11.22
N GLY A 377 -17.95 7.41 12.49
CA GLY A 377 -18.80 7.75 13.63
C GLY A 377 -19.40 9.16 13.54
N LEU A 378 -18.57 10.14 13.17
CA LEU A 378 -19.01 11.53 12.98
C LEU A 378 -20.01 11.69 11.83
N SER A 379 -19.80 11.00 10.71
CA SER A 379 -20.70 11.03 9.54
C SER A 379 -22.10 10.46 9.81
N GLU A 380 -22.20 9.46 10.70
CA GLU A 380 -23.48 8.89 11.16
C GLU A 380 -24.04 9.63 12.40
N LYS A 381 -23.47 10.79 12.76
CA LYS A 381 -23.87 11.63 13.89
C LYS A 381 -23.84 10.90 15.25
N ARG A 382 -22.91 9.96 15.41
CA ARG A 382 -22.68 9.18 16.65
C ARG A 382 -21.47 9.70 17.41
N LEU A 383 -21.49 10.98 17.77
CA LEU A 383 -20.44 11.61 18.57
C LEU A 383 -20.29 10.92 19.94
N ASP A 384 -21.38 10.37 20.49
CA ASP A 384 -21.39 9.57 21.72
C ASP A 384 -20.42 8.38 21.67
N LEU A 385 -20.37 7.67 20.53
CA LEU A 385 -19.44 6.56 20.34
C LEU A 385 -18.00 7.06 20.25
N VAL A 386 -17.76 8.14 19.51
CA VAL A 386 -16.43 8.71 19.31
C VAL A 386 -15.85 9.23 20.64
N VAL A 387 -16.68 9.94 21.44
CA VAL A 387 -16.33 10.35 22.81
C VAL A 387 -15.89 9.14 23.63
N ASN A 388 -16.68 8.07 23.61
CA ASN A 388 -16.39 6.85 24.35
C ASN A 388 -15.08 6.19 23.89
N TRP A 389 -14.83 6.13 22.58
CA TRP A 389 -13.61 5.52 22.02
C TRP A 389 -12.35 6.30 22.39
N ILE A 390 -12.39 7.64 22.35
CA ILE A 390 -11.28 8.54 22.71
C ILE A 390 -11.03 8.49 24.22
N THR A 391 -12.06 8.72 25.03
CA THR A 391 -11.93 8.82 26.50
C THR A 391 -11.51 7.50 27.15
N GLN A 392 -11.91 6.36 26.59
CA GLN A 392 -11.47 5.05 27.07
C GLN A 392 -10.13 4.60 26.47
N GLU A 393 -9.43 5.46 25.71
CA GLU A 393 -8.17 5.15 25.04
C GLU A 393 -8.24 3.83 24.25
N ARG A 394 -9.37 3.58 23.57
CA ARG A 394 -9.62 2.36 22.77
C ARG A 394 -9.10 2.45 21.34
N ILE A 395 -8.43 3.55 21.04
CA ILE A 395 -8.01 3.96 19.70
C ILE A 395 -6.57 4.43 19.73
N THR A 396 -5.98 4.56 18.54
CA THR A 396 -4.62 5.09 18.41
C THR A 396 -4.68 6.58 18.13
N PHE A 397 -4.10 7.38 19.03
CA PHE A 397 -4.06 8.83 18.87
C PHE A 397 -3.10 9.21 17.74
N SER A 398 -3.54 10.08 16.84
CA SER A 398 -2.73 10.68 15.78
C SER A 398 -3.07 12.15 15.62
N GLU A 399 -2.18 12.93 15.00
CA GLU A 399 -2.42 14.35 14.73
C GLU A 399 -3.67 14.55 13.87
N GLU A 400 -3.82 13.75 12.81
CA GLU A 400 -4.94 13.82 11.87
C GLU A 400 -6.28 13.48 12.54
N ALA A 401 -6.27 12.60 13.54
CA ALA A 401 -7.46 12.29 14.32
C ALA A 401 -7.91 13.50 15.15
N GLY A 402 -6.95 14.27 15.69
CA GLY A 402 -7.22 15.52 16.38
C GLY A 402 -7.77 16.59 15.43
N ASP A 403 -7.17 16.70 14.23
CA ASP A 403 -7.60 17.66 13.20
C ASP A 403 -9.05 17.39 12.80
N VAL A 404 -9.42 16.13 12.55
CA VAL A 404 -10.80 15.74 12.22
C VAL A 404 -11.80 16.11 13.32
N MET A 405 -11.42 15.94 14.59
CA MET A 405 -12.30 16.31 15.72
C MET A 405 -12.45 17.83 15.82
N SER A 406 -11.36 18.58 15.63
CA SER A 406 -11.39 20.03 15.62
C SER A 406 -12.28 20.56 14.49
N ASP A 407 -12.08 20.07 13.26
CA ASP A 407 -12.85 20.46 12.07
C ASP A 407 -14.35 20.15 12.22
N TYR A 408 -14.68 18.99 12.82
CA TYR A 408 -16.06 18.65 13.11
C TYR A 408 -16.69 19.59 14.14
N GLY A 409 -15.94 19.99 15.17
CA GLY A 409 -16.39 20.94 16.18
C GLY A 409 -16.67 22.34 15.61
N GLU A 410 -15.96 22.75 14.56
CA GLU A 410 -16.26 24.02 13.86
C GLU A 410 -17.54 23.92 13.02
N GLN A 411 -17.86 22.74 12.49
CA GLN A 411 -19.11 22.49 11.75
C GLN A 411 -20.33 22.32 12.67
N ASP A 412 -20.16 21.68 13.83
CA ASP A 412 -21.20 21.45 14.83
C ASP A 412 -21.01 22.39 16.04
N THR A 413 -21.55 23.60 15.92
CA THR A 413 -21.48 24.64 16.95
C THR A 413 -22.06 24.22 18.30
N PHE A 414 -23.02 23.29 18.33
CA PHE A 414 -23.62 22.79 19.57
C PHE A 414 -22.64 21.92 20.36
N ASN A 415 -21.84 21.10 19.68
CA ASN A 415 -20.87 20.21 20.32
C ASN A 415 -19.43 20.73 20.27
N LYS A 416 -19.21 21.99 19.83
CA LYS A 416 -17.89 22.60 19.64
C LYS A 416 -16.97 22.43 20.86
N ALA A 417 -17.45 22.77 22.06
CA ALA A 417 -16.66 22.64 23.28
C ALA A 417 -16.20 21.19 23.54
N LYS A 418 -17.10 20.21 23.37
CA LYS A 418 -16.76 18.79 23.53
C LYS A 418 -15.74 18.32 22.49
N CYS A 419 -15.88 18.76 21.24
CA CYS A 419 -14.97 18.38 20.17
C CYS A 419 -13.57 18.95 20.38
N LEU A 420 -13.47 20.21 20.84
CA LEU A 420 -12.20 20.82 21.21
C LEU A 420 -11.53 20.11 22.39
N ALA A 421 -12.29 19.73 23.43
CA ALA A 421 -11.77 18.96 24.54
C ALA A 421 -11.24 17.57 24.10
N LEU A 422 -11.95 16.90 23.20
CA LEU A 422 -11.49 15.63 22.61
C LEU A 422 -10.23 15.82 21.76
N ALA A 423 -10.18 16.85 20.91
CA ALA A 423 -9.01 17.16 20.10
C ALA A 423 -7.79 17.47 20.98
N GLN A 424 -7.98 18.23 22.07
CA GLN A 424 -6.94 18.49 23.07
C GLN A 424 -6.37 17.20 23.68
N ILE A 425 -7.22 16.25 24.06
CA ILE A 425 -6.78 14.94 24.59
C ILE A 425 -5.91 14.23 23.56
N ILE A 426 -6.35 14.18 22.30
CA ILE A 426 -5.62 13.54 21.21
C ILE A 426 -4.25 14.22 21.00
N TYR A 427 -4.21 15.54 20.83
CA TYR A 427 -2.98 16.28 20.60
C TYR A 427 -1.99 16.15 21.76
N SER A 428 -2.49 16.19 22.99
CA SER A 428 -1.66 16.03 24.18
C SER A 428 -0.97 14.65 24.22
N LYS A 429 -1.69 13.59 23.83
CA LYS A 429 -1.15 12.23 23.75
C LYS A 429 -0.16 12.06 22.60
N CYS A 430 -0.32 12.82 21.52
CA CYS A 430 0.58 12.84 20.36
C CYS A 430 1.81 13.75 20.52
N SER A 431 2.00 14.40 21.67
CA SER A 431 3.03 15.43 21.88
C SER A 431 2.92 16.64 20.92
N MET A 432 1.71 16.91 20.42
CA MET A 432 1.41 18.06 19.56
C MET A 432 1.03 19.27 20.42
N HIS A 433 2.00 19.74 21.22
CA HIS A 433 1.77 20.73 22.28
C HIS A 433 1.17 22.05 21.76
N LYS A 434 1.60 22.51 20.56
CA LYS A 434 1.05 23.74 19.94
C LYS A 434 -0.45 23.63 19.64
N LYS A 435 -0.88 22.48 19.09
CA LYS A 435 -2.29 22.24 18.75
C LYS A 435 -3.13 21.99 20.00
N ALA A 436 -2.58 21.29 21.00
CA ALA A 436 -3.24 21.10 22.30
C ALA A 436 -3.49 22.44 23.01
N LEU A 437 -2.50 23.33 22.98
CA LEU A 437 -2.60 24.68 23.54
C LEU A 437 -3.65 25.52 22.81
N LEU A 438 -3.66 25.48 21.48
CA LEU A 438 -4.68 26.16 20.67
C LEU A 438 -6.10 25.69 21.05
N CYS A 439 -6.30 24.39 21.26
CA CYS A 439 -7.59 23.86 21.71
C CYS A 439 -7.99 24.37 23.10
N LEU A 440 -7.06 24.54 24.03
CA LEU A 440 -7.31 25.12 25.36
C LEU A 440 -7.72 26.59 25.27
N CYS A 441 -7.00 27.38 24.46
CA CYS A 441 -7.34 28.79 24.22
C CYS A 441 -8.72 28.95 23.58
N LYS A 442 -9.03 28.13 22.56
CA LYS A 442 -10.36 28.11 21.92
C LYS A 442 -11.50 27.68 22.85
N GLN A 443 -11.20 26.96 23.92
CA GLN A 443 -12.17 26.59 24.96
C GLN A 443 -12.34 27.68 26.03
N GLY A 444 -11.50 28.73 26.04
CA GLY A 444 -11.44 29.73 27.10
C GLY A 444 -10.77 29.25 28.38
N GLN A 445 -10.12 28.08 28.37
CA GLN A 445 -9.44 27.51 29.53
C GLN A 445 -8.00 28.03 29.64
N ILE A 446 -7.87 29.35 29.86
CA ILE A 446 -6.57 30.04 29.82
C ILE A 446 -5.65 29.63 30.98
N HIS A 447 -6.21 29.36 32.15
CA HIS A 447 -5.42 28.90 33.30
C HIS A 447 -4.77 27.53 33.04
N GLU A 448 -5.52 26.57 32.49
CA GLU A 448 -5.01 25.25 32.12
C GLU A 448 -4.00 25.32 30.97
N ALA A 449 -4.22 26.22 29.99
CA ALA A 449 -3.24 26.52 28.95
C ALA A 449 -1.89 26.93 29.54
N MET A 450 -1.90 27.77 30.57
CA MET A 450 -0.68 28.24 31.23
C MET A 450 0.02 27.14 32.02
N GLU A 451 -0.71 26.35 32.81
CA GLU A 451 -0.14 25.19 33.51
C GLU A 451 0.50 24.20 32.52
N TYR A 452 -0.17 23.97 31.39
CA TYR A 452 0.34 23.13 30.32
C TYR A 452 1.64 23.68 29.72
N MET A 453 1.71 24.98 29.43
CA MET A 453 2.94 25.63 28.93
C MET A 453 4.09 25.56 29.94
N GLN A 454 3.82 25.70 31.24
CA GLN A 454 4.85 25.62 32.29
C GLN A 454 5.48 24.24 32.39
N GLN A 455 4.72 23.17 32.12
CA GLN A 455 5.23 21.80 32.16
C GLN A 455 6.17 21.47 31.00
N PHE A 456 6.04 22.14 29.85
CA PHE A 456 6.84 21.88 28.65
C PHE A 456 7.82 23.01 28.36
N LYS A 457 9.10 22.82 28.73
CA LYS A 457 10.23 23.76 28.55
C LYS A 457 10.52 24.21 27.10
N GLU A 458 9.81 23.69 26.10
CA GLU A 458 10.05 23.95 24.67
C GLU A 458 9.25 25.14 24.08
N PHE A 459 8.42 25.82 24.87
CA PHE A 459 7.73 27.03 24.39
C PHE A 459 8.67 28.24 24.37
N THR A 460 9.29 28.48 23.22
CA THR A 460 9.97 29.74 22.88
C THR A 460 8.97 30.80 22.41
N SER A 461 9.33 32.08 22.50
CA SER A 461 8.54 33.22 22.00
C SER A 461 8.00 32.99 20.58
N ASP A 462 8.84 32.48 19.66
CA ASP A 462 8.49 32.11 18.28
C ASP A 462 7.33 31.11 18.17
N ALA A 463 7.24 30.16 19.11
CA ALA A 463 6.19 29.13 19.06
C ALA A 463 4.81 29.72 19.36
N VAL A 464 4.75 30.72 20.25
CA VAL A 464 3.52 31.43 20.61
C VAL A 464 3.13 32.41 19.52
N GLU A 465 4.09 33.14 18.96
CA GLU A 465 3.86 34.02 17.80
C GLU A 465 3.31 33.25 16.59
N HIS A 466 3.85 32.04 16.32
CA HIS A 466 3.32 31.16 15.26
C HIS A 466 1.91 30.62 15.55
N VAL A 467 1.56 30.39 16.83
CA VAL A 467 0.20 30.01 17.22
C VAL A 467 -0.75 31.20 17.03
N MET A 468 -0.34 32.41 17.41
CA MET A 468 -1.09 33.64 17.21
C MET A 468 -1.30 33.98 15.71
N MET A 469 -0.29 33.77 14.88
CA MET A 469 -0.35 34.03 13.43
C MET A 469 -1.22 33.05 12.65
N ASN A 470 -1.33 31.78 13.09
CA ASN A 470 -2.18 30.78 12.44
C ASN A 470 -3.59 30.70 13.04
N ASP A 471 -3.87 31.51 14.07
CA ASP A 471 -5.17 31.59 14.69
C ASP A 471 -5.99 32.71 14.03
N SER A 472 -6.81 32.33 13.05
CA SER A 472 -7.77 33.23 12.43
C SER A 472 -9.05 33.45 13.27
N PHE A 473 -9.13 32.91 14.50
CA PHE A 473 -10.39 32.81 15.24
C PHE A 473 -10.35 33.11 16.75
N CYS A 474 -9.20 33.22 17.42
CA CYS A 474 -9.15 33.81 18.78
C CYS A 474 -9.37 35.33 18.70
N SER A 475 -10.24 35.87 19.55
CA SER A 475 -10.42 37.32 19.65
C SER A 475 -9.18 37.98 20.27
N LEU A 476 -8.99 39.26 19.94
CA LEU A 476 -7.96 40.10 20.55
C LEU A 476 -8.05 40.06 22.08
N GLU A 477 -9.27 40.02 22.62
CA GLU A 477 -9.59 39.92 24.05
C GLU A 477 -9.04 38.62 24.67
N THR A 478 -9.19 37.47 24.00
CA THR A 478 -8.68 36.19 24.53
C THR A 478 -7.16 36.18 24.63
N TRP A 479 -6.45 36.76 23.65
CA TRP A 479 -4.99 36.86 23.69
C TRP A 479 -4.51 37.93 24.67
N GLN A 480 -5.28 39.00 24.87
CA GLN A 480 -5.05 39.99 25.91
C GLN A 480 -5.14 39.35 27.30
N ASP A 481 -6.14 38.51 27.53
CA ASP A 481 -6.29 37.76 28.79
C ASP A 481 -5.12 36.78 29.01
N VAL A 482 -4.68 36.08 27.97
CA VAL A 482 -3.47 35.23 28.01
C VAL A 482 -2.24 36.06 28.39
N ALA A 483 -2.07 37.24 27.79
CA ALA A 483 -0.94 38.12 28.10
C ALA A 483 -0.97 38.64 29.54
N ASN A 484 -2.15 39.04 30.03
CA ASN A 484 -2.35 39.50 31.40
C ASN A 484 -2.03 38.40 32.42
N ILE A 485 -2.48 37.17 32.16
CA ILE A 485 -2.20 36.00 33.01
C ILE A 485 -0.71 35.62 32.95
N CYS A 486 -0.04 35.76 31.79
CA CYS A 486 1.40 35.58 31.67
C CYS A 486 2.18 36.55 32.59
N SER A 487 1.77 37.82 32.63
CA SER A 487 2.37 38.85 33.48
C SER A 487 2.18 38.53 34.97
N GLN A 488 0.96 38.14 35.37
CA GLN A 488 0.64 37.78 36.76
C GLN A 488 1.45 36.57 37.28
N ASN A 489 1.83 35.65 36.40
CA ASN A 489 2.58 34.43 36.75
C ASN A 489 4.10 34.57 36.55
N GLY A 490 4.62 35.78 36.31
CA GLY A 490 6.06 36.05 36.19
C GLY A 490 6.67 35.75 34.81
N PHE A 491 5.86 35.44 33.80
CA PHE A 491 6.28 35.28 32.40
C PHE A 491 6.26 36.62 31.65
N ASN A 492 6.90 37.63 32.23
CA ASN A 492 6.86 39.01 31.72
C ASN A 492 7.39 39.13 30.28
N LYS A 493 8.40 38.33 29.91
CA LYS A 493 8.93 38.32 28.55
C LYS A 493 7.87 37.85 27.55
N LEU A 494 7.24 36.70 27.82
CA LEU A 494 6.20 36.14 26.97
C LEU A 494 4.95 37.05 26.92
N SER A 495 4.56 37.62 28.06
CA SER A 495 3.47 38.61 28.12
C SER A 495 3.77 39.81 27.21
N ASN A 496 4.98 40.37 27.31
CA ASN A 496 5.40 41.50 26.48
C ASN A 496 5.46 41.12 25.00
N ASP A 497 5.94 39.93 24.66
CA ASP A 497 6.00 39.43 23.28
C ASP A 497 4.58 39.32 22.68
N ILE A 498 3.63 38.72 23.41
CA ILE A 498 2.21 38.63 23.03
C ILE A 498 1.59 40.04 22.89
N MET A 499 1.80 40.92 23.87
CA MET A 499 1.28 42.30 23.83
C MET A 499 1.86 43.11 22.68
N SER A 500 3.15 42.96 22.37
CA SER A 500 3.80 43.65 21.26
C SER A 500 3.21 43.20 19.92
N PHE A 501 2.91 41.90 19.79
CA PHE A 501 2.29 41.35 18.61
C PHE A 501 0.84 41.84 18.44
N LEU A 502 0.03 41.83 19.51
CA LEU A 502 -1.33 42.37 19.47
C LEU A 502 -1.35 43.84 19.07
N ARG A 503 -0.43 44.65 19.61
CA ARG A 503 -0.25 46.08 19.25
C ARG A 503 0.18 46.28 17.79
N SER A 504 0.84 45.30 17.18
CA SER A 504 1.29 45.38 15.78
C SER A 504 0.18 45.06 14.76
N GLN A 505 -0.98 44.53 15.21
CA GLN A 505 -2.10 44.23 14.33
C GLN A 505 -2.85 45.51 13.91
N ALA A 506 -3.21 45.59 12.63
CA ALA A 506 -3.88 46.77 12.06
C ALA A 506 -5.28 46.98 12.67
N GLY A 507 -5.49 48.14 13.31
CA GLY A 507 -6.77 48.54 13.91
C GLY A 507 -6.83 48.51 15.43
N VAL A 508 -5.77 48.06 16.12
CA VAL A 508 -5.67 48.10 17.59
C VAL A 508 -5.20 49.49 18.05
N THR A 509 -6.00 50.17 18.85
CA THR A 509 -5.65 51.47 19.48
C THR A 509 -5.65 51.30 20.99
N GLU A 510 -4.59 51.77 21.64
CA GLU A 510 -4.45 51.76 23.10
C GLU A 510 -5.36 52.86 23.65
N ILE A 511 -6.46 52.48 24.31
CA ILE A 511 -7.31 53.43 25.02
C ILE A 511 -6.64 53.67 26.38
N SER A 512 -6.17 54.88 26.62
CA SER A 512 -5.54 55.23 27.91
C SER A 512 -6.62 55.39 28.99
N GLU A 513 -6.31 55.17 30.26
CA GLU A 513 -7.23 55.44 31.38
C GLU A 513 -7.67 56.93 31.45
N GLU A 514 -7.02 57.83 30.71
CA GLU A 514 -7.45 59.22 30.56
C GLU A 514 -8.60 59.36 29.53
N ASP A 515 -8.74 58.43 28.59
CA ASP A 515 -9.78 58.43 27.55
C ASP A 515 -11.11 57.79 28.00
N GLU A 516 -11.11 56.98 29.06
CA GLU A 516 -12.36 56.45 29.67
C GLU A 516 -13.24 57.55 30.28
N LYS A 517 -12.66 58.73 30.57
CA LYS A 517 -13.42 59.90 31.04
C LYS A 517 -14.14 60.66 29.92
N VAL A 518 -13.88 60.33 28.65
CA VAL A 518 -14.61 60.92 27.52
C VAL A 518 -15.81 60.03 27.21
N ASN A 519 -16.95 60.44 27.76
CA ASN A 519 -18.24 59.81 27.52
C ASN A 519 -18.55 59.76 26.01
N PRO A 520 -18.66 58.59 25.35
CA PRO A 520 -18.93 58.51 23.91
C PRO A 520 -20.29 59.08 23.50
N MET A 521 -21.16 59.38 24.48
CA MET A 521 -22.52 59.89 24.27
C MET A 521 -22.62 61.39 23.98
N GLU A 522 -21.55 62.19 24.08
CA GLU A 522 -21.65 63.64 23.82
C GLU A 522 -21.63 64.03 22.32
N HIS A 523 -21.42 63.09 21.41
CA HIS A 523 -21.44 63.37 19.95
C HIS A 523 -22.72 62.97 19.21
N VAL A 524 -23.81 62.63 19.92
CA VAL A 524 -25.10 62.23 19.28
C VAL A 524 -26.17 63.32 19.33
N PHE A 525 -25.93 64.45 19.99
CA PHE A 525 -26.81 65.61 19.90
C PHE A 525 -25.99 66.88 19.68
N TRP A 526 -25.76 67.26 18.42
CA TRP A 526 -25.86 68.63 17.89
C TRP A 526 -25.91 68.60 16.36
#